data_AF-A0A6F9ZKG7-F1
#
_entry.id   AF-A0A6F9ZKG7-F1
#
_cell.length_a   1.000
_cell.length_b   1.000
_cell.length_c   1.000
_cell.angle_alpha   90.00
_cell.angle_beta   90.00
_cell.angle_gamma   90.00
#
_symmetry.space_group_name_H-M   'P 1'
#
loop_
_entity.id
_entity.type
_entity.pdbx_description
1 polymer ?
#
loop_
_entity_poly.entity_id
_entity_poly.type
_entity_poly.pdbx_seq_one_letter_code
_entity_poly.pdbx_strand_id
1 'polypeptide(L)'
;MFIALIVIFALLWGYLFFKYSDIFSPWSVTLLIWIFIISMYSFLDHGLYKADNQFIKAILIWNTGFCVSSYLSFRITPAYQKESWAKNYQTIKIIKWICLLLVPYMLYKSISFALTNGSVADLIFNLRQQTVLEDSGFSLGPLIYLVHVAYVLLLVTIDEEKINRKQFWLAFILCFTFFIVTMSKLTLFMIIVSILYLLYVYRKITIKPFLICGIIFFVFGLLFTNLRVTDSSGESGFDFMDLVGMYVVSPVVSFCYETPCSSDLWGENTFRGYYSLMNALGFVNFIPPKFQEWVSVPIPTNVFTMMSPYFKDFGYSGLAVLSIAEGIFMGYVYKNSETGNNIMRLIYTYILTLLILQFFDELFLVGLSNFIQIVILILLCHTKFVFNEKNIN
;
A
#
# COMPACT_ATOMS: atom_id res chain seq x y z
N MET A 1 14.64 25.22 -7.10
CA MET A 1 13.68 24.49 -7.95
C MET A 1 12.63 23.73 -7.13
N PHE A 2 13.02 22.94 -6.12
CA PHE A 2 12.06 22.26 -5.23
C PHE A 2 11.06 23.18 -4.53
N ILE A 3 11.47 24.36 -4.06
CA ILE A 3 10.54 25.36 -3.51
C ILE A 3 9.48 25.77 -4.53
N ALA A 4 9.85 25.94 -5.82
CA ALA A 4 8.89 26.25 -6.86
C ALA A 4 7.90 25.09 -7.09
N LEU A 5 8.36 23.83 -7.03
CA LEU A 5 7.47 22.67 -7.08
C LEU A 5 6.47 22.65 -5.93
N ILE A 6 6.93 22.93 -4.70
CA ILE A 6 6.05 23.02 -3.52
C ILE A 6 4.96 24.07 -3.76
N VAL A 7 5.33 25.26 -4.25
CA VAL A 7 4.37 26.33 -4.55
C VAL A 7 3.39 25.93 -5.65
N ILE A 8 3.87 25.32 -6.75
CA ILE A 8 3.01 24.85 -7.85
C ILE A 8 2.00 23.81 -7.34
N PHE A 9 2.45 22.81 -6.59
CA PHE A 9 1.55 21.78 -6.05
C PHE A 9 0.59 22.35 -5.01
N ALA A 10 1.02 23.28 -4.16
CA ALA A 10 0.16 23.94 -3.19
C ALA A 10 -0.93 24.79 -3.87
N LEU A 11 -0.58 25.52 -4.94
CA LEU A 11 -1.55 26.30 -5.73
C LEU A 11 -2.54 25.38 -6.46
N LEU A 12 -2.05 24.30 -7.09
CA LEU A 12 -2.91 23.32 -7.75
C LEU A 12 -3.85 22.64 -6.73
N TRP A 13 -3.33 22.27 -5.56
CA TRP A 13 -4.11 21.70 -4.48
C TRP A 13 -5.17 22.68 -4.00
N GLY A 14 -4.80 23.93 -3.71
CA GLY A 14 -5.72 24.98 -3.27
C GLY A 14 -6.83 25.22 -4.29
N TYR A 15 -6.51 25.25 -5.58
CA TYR A 15 -7.50 25.36 -6.65
C TYR A 15 -8.47 24.17 -6.69
N LEU A 16 -7.96 22.93 -6.69
CA LEU A 16 -8.79 21.73 -6.73
C LEU A 16 -9.64 21.57 -5.45
N PHE A 17 -9.06 21.88 -4.28
CA PHE A 17 -9.74 21.85 -2.99
C PHE A 17 -10.85 22.90 -2.90
N PHE A 18 -10.65 24.09 -3.48
CA PHE A 18 -11.70 25.09 -3.61
C PHE A 18 -12.86 24.59 -4.50
N LYS A 19 -12.56 23.82 -5.54
CA LYS A 19 -13.58 23.23 -6.41
C LYS A 19 -14.29 22.02 -5.79
N TYR A 20 -13.61 21.24 -4.96
CA TYR A 20 -14.15 20.10 -4.23
C TYR A 20 -13.38 19.89 -2.92
N SER A 21 -14.00 20.28 -1.81
CA SER A 21 -13.35 20.35 -0.51
C SER A 21 -13.31 19.01 0.23
N ASP A 22 -12.51 18.07 -0.28
CA ASP A 22 -12.16 16.85 0.43
C ASP A 22 -10.65 16.57 0.34
N ILE A 23 -10.03 16.42 1.50
CA ILE A 23 -8.61 16.11 1.67
C ILE A 23 -8.29 14.65 1.29
N PHE A 24 -9.29 13.76 1.32
CA PHE A 24 -9.16 12.36 0.96
C PHE A 24 -9.44 12.08 -0.51
N SER A 25 -9.76 13.10 -1.32
CA SER A 25 -9.85 12.91 -2.77
C SER A 25 -8.48 12.54 -3.37
N PRO A 26 -8.41 11.75 -4.45
CA PRO A 26 -7.15 11.22 -4.95
C PRO A 26 -6.13 12.31 -5.30
N TRP A 27 -6.59 13.38 -5.96
CA TRP A 27 -5.73 14.53 -6.27
C TRP A 27 -5.28 15.29 -5.02
N SER A 28 -6.12 15.39 -3.99
CA SER A 28 -5.74 16.02 -2.72
C SER A 28 -4.66 15.23 -2.01
N VAL A 29 -4.86 13.92 -1.84
CA VAL A 29 -3.89 13.04 -1.18
C VAL A 29 -2.55 13.08 -1.93
N THR A 30 -2.58 12.92 -3.25
CA THR A 30 -1.37 12.95 -4.08
C THR A 30 -0.58 14.25 -3.93
N LEU A 31 -1.24 15.40 -4.05
CA LEU A 31 -0.54 16.69 -3.93
C LEU A 31 -0.04 16.93 -2.52
N LEU A 32 -0.84 16.63 -1.48
CA LEU A 32 -0.44 16.84 -0.09
C LEU A 32 0.76 15.98 0.31
N ILE A 33 0.79 14.71 -0.13
CA ILE A 33 1.93 13.82 0.11
C ILE A 33 3.18 14.36 -0.58
N TRP A 34 3.12 14.74 -1.85
CA TRP A 34 4.31 15.26 -2.53
C TRP A 34 4.77 16.62 -2.00
N ILE A 35 3.85 17.49 -1.58
CA ILE A 35 4.19 18.73 -0.86
C ILE A 35 4.95 18.38 0.42
N PHE A 36 4.46 17.42 1.21
CA PHE A 36 5.10 16.99 2.45
C PHE A 36 6.49 16.40 2.21
N ILE A 37 6.63 15.46 1.28
CA ILE A 37 7.89 14.78 0.98
C ILE A 37 8.93 15.75 0.41
N ILE A 38 8.56 16.61 -0.54
CA ILE A 38 9.48 17.60 -1.11
C ILE A 38 9.86 18.66 -0.06
N SER A 39 8.96 19.00 0.86
CA SER A 39 9.29 19.89 1.99
C SER A 39 10.30 19.23 2.92
N MET A 40 10.10 17.95 3.28
CA MET A 40 11.06 17.20 4.11
C MET A 40 12.42 17.10 3.42
N TYR A 41 12.45 16.80 2.13
CA TYR A 41 13.68 16.81 1.33
C TYR A 41 14.36 18.20 1.29
N SER A 42 13.59 19.29 1.22
CA SER A 42 14.16 20.62 1.03
C SER A 42 14.65 21.28 2.31
N PHE A 43 14.05 20.94 3.46
CA PHE A 43 14.24 21.68 4.71
C PHE A 43 14.87 20.86 5.85
N LEU A 44 14.88 19.54 5.78
CA LEU A 44 15.60 18.71 6.76
C LEU A 44 17.04 18.48 6.32
N ASP A 45 17.95 18.48 7.30
CA ASP A 45 19.30 17.96 7.08
C ASP A 45 19.27 16.43 7.13
N HIS A 46 19.11 15.83 5.96
CA HIS A 46 18.88 14.39 5.81
C HIS A 46 20.14 13.62 5.36
N GLY A 47 21.27 14.31 5.10
CA GLY A 47 22.54 13.65 4.73
C GLY A 47 22.56 12.90 3.38
N LEU A 48 21.55 13.06 2.54
CA LEU A 48 21.44 12.36 1.25
C LEU A 48 22.10 13.17 0.12
N TYR A 49 22.39 12.52 -1.01
CA TYR A 49 22.82 13.23 -2.21
C TYR A 49 21.75 14.19 -2.74
N LYS A 50 22.19 15.15 -3.56
CA LYS A 50 21.27 16.04 -4.27
C LYS A 50 20.52 15.26 -5.33
N ALA A 51 19.20 15.39 -5.33
CA ALA A 51 18.32 14.81 -6.33
C ALA A 51 18.48 15.57 -7.64
N ASP A 52 18.53 14.80 -8.73
CA ASP A 52 18.72 15.31 -10.08
C ASP A 52 17.41 15.89 -10.65
N ASN A 53 17.54 16.69 -11.71
CA ASN A 53 16.44 17.23 -12.50
C ASN A 53 15.51 16.15 -13.06
N GLN A 54 16.00 14.91 -13.19
CA GLN A 54 15.20 13.73 -13.52
C GLN A 54 13.96 13.60 -12.62
N PHE A 55 14.14 13.68 -11.30
CA PHE A 55 13.02 13.58 -10.36
C PHE A 55 12.02 14.72 -10.56
N ILE A 56 12.52 15.95 -10.74
CA ILE A 56 11.68 17.15 -10.90
C ILE A 56 10.81 17.05 -12.15
N LYS A 57 11.38 16.58 -13.26
CA LYS A 57 10.63 16.36 -14.50
C LYS A 57 9.62 15.23 -14.35
N ALA A 58 10.02 14.11 -13.75
CA ALA A 58 9.16 12.95 -13.55
C ALA A 58 7.95 13.30 -12.67
N ILE A 59 8.16 13.98 -11.54
CA ILE A 59 7.09 14.29 -10.61
C ILE A 59 6.11 15.32 -11.15
N LEU A 60 6.58 16.26 -11.99
CA LEU A 60 5.69 17.20 -12.70
C LEU A 60 4.79 16.47 -13.68
N ILE A 61 5.34 15.55 -14.48
CA ILE A 61 4.56 14.74 -15.42
C ILE A 61 3.52 13.93 -14.66
N TRP A 62 3.96 13.21 -13.62
CA TRP A 62 3.08 12.36 -12.85
C TRP A 62 1.95 13.13 -12.16
N ASN A 63 2.28 14.13 -11.33
CA ASN A 63 1.26 14.83 -10.55
C ASN A 63 0.29 15.60 -11.45
N THR A 64 0.76 16.15 -12.58
CA THR A 64 -0.13 16.82 -13.53
C THR A 64 -1.07 15.81 -14.19
N GLY A 65 -0.53 14.73 -14.77
CA GLY A 65 -1.32 13.70 -15.45
C GLY A 65 -2.35 13.07 -14.51
N PHE A 66 -1.90 12.60 -13.35
CA PHE A 66 -2.74 11.94 -12.35
C PHE A 66 -3.81 12.87 -11.79
N CYS A 67 -3.46 14.07 -11.33
CA CYS A 67 -4.43 14.93 -10.65
C CYS A 67 -5.47 15.48 -11.61
N VAL A 68 -5.08 15.86 -12.84
CA VAL A 68 -6.02 16.33 -13.86
C VAL A 68 -6.95 15.20 -14.28
N SER A 69 -6.41 14.04 -14.63
CA SER A 69 -7.25 12.93 -15.12
C SER A 69 -8.16 12.37 -14.02
N SER A 70 -7.70 12.32 -12.77
CA SER A 70 -8.50 11.92 -11.62
C SER A 70 -9.63 12.87 -11.32
N TYR A 71 -9.36 14.17 -11.33
CA TYR A 71 -10.39 15.18 -11.14
C TYR A 71 -11.42 15.14 -12.28
N LEU A 72 -10.98 15.07 -13.54
CA LEU A 72 -11.87 14.99 -14.69
C LEU A 72 -12.73 13.72 -14.64
N SER A 73 -12.14 12.56 -14.37
CA SER A 73 -12.86 11.29 -14.23
C SER A 73 -13.91 11.36 -13.12
N PHE A 74 -13.58 11.95 -11.96
CA PHE A 74 -14.54 12.17 -10.89
C PHE A 74 -15.72 13.06 -11.30
N ARG A 75 -15.46 14.10 -12.10
CA ARG A 75 -16.49 15.05 -12.56
C ARG A 75 -17.38 14.46 -13.65
N ILE A 76 -16.83 13.65 -14.55
CA ILE A 76 -17.55 13.03 -15.67
C ILE A 76 -18.33 11.79 -15.20
N THR A 77 -17.79 11.05 -14.22
CA THR A 77 -18.45 9.86 -13.69
C THR A 77 -19.77 10.24 -13.00
N PRO A 78 -20.91 9.67 -13.42
CA PRO A 78 -22.19 9.95 -12.79
C PRO A 78 -22.18 9.49 -11.33
N ALA A 79 -22.96 10.17 -10.49
CA ALA A 79 -23.16 9.71 -9.11
C ALA A 79 -23.81 8.33 -9.10
N TYR A 80 -23.37 7.47 -8.19
CA TYR A 80 -24.01 6.20 -7.94
C TYR A 80 -25.41 6.44 -7.37
N GLN A 81 -26.44 5.89 -8.01
CA GLN A 81 -27.85 6.11 -7.65
C GLN A 81 -28.56 4.85 -7.14
N LYS A 82 -27.89 3.70 -7.19
CA LYS A 82 -28.47 2.43 -6.75
C LYS A 82 -28.34 2.27 -5.24
N GLU A 83 -29.08 1.33 -4.67
CA GLU A 83 -28.88 0.95 -3.27
C GLU A 83 -27.48 0.36 -3.03
N SER A 84 -27.04 0.47 -1.79
CA SER A 84 -25.82 -0.19 -1.31
C SER A 84 -25.94 -1.70 -1.49
N TRP A 85 -24.82 -2.34 -1.79
CA TRP A 85 -24.81 -3.78 -1.96
C TRP A 85 -25.02 -4.48 -0.62
N ALA A 86 -25.99 -5.39 -0.58
CA ALA A 86 -26.27 -6.18 0.59
C ALA A 86 -25.09 -7.13 0.90
N LYS A 87 -24.80 -7.31 2.18
CA LYS A 87 -23.77 -8.24 2.62
C LYS A 87 -24.24 -9.70 2.55
N ASN A 88 -23.33 -10.57 2.18
CA ASN A 88 -23.47 -12.01 2.29
C ASN A 88 -22.86 -12.49 3.61
N TYR A 89 -23.67 -12.50 4.68
CA TYR A 89 -23.24 -12.94 6.01
C TYR A 89 -22.79 -14.41 6.05
N GLN A 90 -23.24 -15.25 5.11
CA GLN A 90 -22.77 -16.63 5.02
C GLN A 90 -21.31 -16.68 4.54
N THR A 91 -20.97 -15.95 3.48
CA THR A 91 -19.57 -15.81 3.03
C THR A 91 -18.70 -15.21 4.14
N ILE A 92 -19.16 -14.14 4.79
CA ILE A 92 -18.44 -13.49 5.90
C ILE A 92 -18.19 -14.49 7.05
N LYS A 93 -19.19 -15.33 7.37
CA LYS A 93 -19.04 -16.38 8.39
C LYS A 93 -18.02 -17.43 7.96
N ILE A 94 -18.00 -17.85 6.69
CA ILE A 94 -17.03 -18.81 6.15
C ILE A 94 -15.61 -18.26 6.25
N ILE A 95 -15.36 -17.06 5.71
CA ILE A 95 -14.01 -16.45 5.76
C ILE A 95 -13.53 -16.23 7.19
N LYS A 96 -14.44 -15.89 8.11
CA LYS A 96 -14.13 -15.76 9.53
C LYS A 96 -13.65 -17.09 10.13
N TRP A 97 -14.32 -18.20 9.82
CA TRP A 97 -13.90 -19.53 10.28
C TRP A 97 -12.57 -19.96 9.66
N ILE A 98 -12.36 -19.68 8.37
CA ILE A 98 -11.07 -19.91 7.70
C ILE A 98 -9.96 -19.15 8.44
N CYS A 99 -10.15 -17.85 8.72
CA CYS A 99 -9.16 -17.06 9.44
C CYS A 99 -8.93 -17.58 10.87
N LEU A 100 -9.99 -17.92 11.61
CA LEU A 100 -9.90 -18.45 12.98
C LEU A 100 -9.07 -19.74 13.07
N LEU A 101 -9.11 -20.58 12.03
CA LEU A 101 -8.38 -21.84 12.01
C LEU A 101 -6.95 -21.66 11.46
N LEU A 102 -6.80 -20.95 10.34
CA LEU A 102 -5.52 -20.92 9.61
C LEU A 102 -4.58 -19.80 10.04
N VAL A 103 -5.07 -18.67 10.58
CA VAL A 103 -4.19 -17.58 11.06
C VAL A 103 -3.38 -18.01 12.29
N PRO A 104 -3.97 -18.67 13.31
CA PRO A 104 -3.17 -19.20 14.43
C PRO A 104 -2.17 -20.27 13.98
N TYR A 105 -2.55 -21.14 13.03
CA TYR A 105 -1.64 -22.13 12.46
C TYR A 105 -0.46 -21.48 11.74
N MET A 106 -0.71 -20.44 10.94
CA MET A 106 0.34 -19.64 10.29
C MET A 106 1.28 -19.00 11.33
N LEU A 107 0.72 -18.42 12.40
CA LEU A 107 1.51 -17.83 13.48
C LEU A 107 2.40 -18.87 14.16
N TYR A 108 1.84 -20.03 14.50
CA TYR A 108 2.58 -21.16 15.05
C TYR A 108 3.74 -21.55 14.13
N LYS A 109 3.47 -21.80 12.84
CA LYS A 109 4.50 -22.18 11.86
C LYS A 109 5.63 -21.14 11.79
N SER A 110 5.27 -19.85 11.81
CA SER A 110 6.22 -18.74 11.70
C SER A 110 7.11 -18.60 12.93
N ILE A 111 6.53 -18.71 14.13
CA ILE A 111 7.26 -18.63 15.40
C ILE A 111 8.13 -19.88 15.59
N SER A 112 7.58 -21.07 15.33
CA SER A 112 8.34 -22.32 15.46
C SER A 112 9.57 -22.33 14.55
N PHE A 113 9.44 -21.84 13.31
CA PHE A 113 10.60 -21.74 12.42
C PHE A 113 11.63 -20.72 12.92
N ALA A 114 11.19 -19.54 13.35
CA ALA A 114 12.07 -18.49 13.86
C ALA A 114 12.84 -18.91 15.13
N LEU A 115 12.21 -19.71 16.00
CA LEU A 115 12.83 -20.27 17.21
C LEU A 115 13.73 -21.47 16.94
N THR A 116 13.53 -22.19 15.83
CA THR A 116 14.44 -23.29 15.45
C THR A 116 15.77 -22.76 14.93
N ASN A 117 15.76 -21.56 14.34
CA ASN A 117 16.93 -20.95 13.69
C ASN A 117 17.62 -19.87 14.54
N GLY A 118 17.22 -19.68 15.80
CA GLY A 118 17.88 -18.72 16.68
C GLY A 118 17.26 -18.64 18.06
N SER A 119 17.74 -17.71 18.89
CA SER A 119 17.30 -17.56 20.27
C SER A 119 15.94 -16.85 20.36
N VAL A 120 15.29 -16.94 21.53
CA VAL A 120 14.08 -16.16 21.84
C VAL A 120 14.38 -14.65 21.82
N ALA A 121 15.61 -14.25 22.17
CA ALA A 121 16.02 -12.85 22.16
C ALA A 121 16.03 -12.28 20.73
N ASP A 122 16.34 -13.11 19.74
CA ASP A 122 16.44 -12.71 18.32
C ASP A 122 15.13 -12.93 17.54
N LEU A 123 14.01 -13.24 18.23
CA LEU A 123 12.76 -13.64 17.58
C LEU A 123 12.27 -12.61 16.55
N ILE A 124 12.33 -11.31 16.86
CA ILE A 124 11.88 -10.25 15.95
C ILE A 124 12.75 -10.19 14.69
N PHE A 125 14.07 -10.31 14.87
CA PHE A 125 15.02 -10.37 13.77
C PHE A 125 14.77 -11.61 12.90
N ASN A 126 14.66 -12.79 13.50
CA ASN A 126 14.45 -14.05 12.78
C ASN A 126 13.13 -14.08 12.00
N LEU A 127 12.03 -13.59 12.59
CA LEU A 127 10.74 -13.43 11.91
C LEU A 127 10.83 -12.53 10.67
N ARG A 128 11.67 -11.50 10.72
CA ARG A 128 11.91 -10.64 9.55
C ARG A 128 12.78 -11.34 8.52
N GLN A 129 13.91 -11.91 8.93
CA GLN A 129 14.88 -12.54 8.01
C GLN A 129 14.27 -13.68 7.21
N GLN A 130 13.48 -14.55 7.84
CA GLN A 130 12.79 -15.65 7.14
C GLN A 130 11.79 -15.17 6.07
N THR A 131 11.31 -13.92 6.15
CA THR A 131 10.35 -13.35 5.21
C THR A 131 11.04 -12.61 4.05
N VAL A 132 12.24 -12.09 4.30
CA VAL A 132 13.04 -11.30 3.35
C VAL A 132 13.94 -12.19 2.51
N LEU A 133 14.64 -13.12 3.14
CA LEU A 133 15.61 -14.00 2.50
C LEU A 133 14.88 -15.17 1.83
N GLU A 134 14.98 -15.24 0.50
CA GLU A 134 14.35 -16.30 -0.31
C GLU A 134 14.94 -17.68 0.03
N ASP A 135 16.24 -17.74 0.35
CA ASP A 135 16.96 -18.98 0.69
C ASP A 135 16.85 -19.37 2.17
N SER A 136 16.00 -18.70 2.95
CA SER A 136 15.82 -19.02 4.37
C SER A 136 15.26 -20.42 4.62
N GLY A 137 14.72 -21.10 3.60
CA GLY A 137 14.01 -22.38 3.73
C GLY A 137 12.60 -22.25 4.34
N PHE A 138 12.20 -21.05 4.76
CA PHE A 138 10.86 -20.78 5.26
C PHE A 138 9.89 -20.46 4.13
N SER A 139 8.73 -21.12 4.14
CA SER A 139 7.63 -20.75 3.24
C SER A 139 6.29 -20.93 3.91
N LEU A 140 5.47 -19.89 3.84
CA LEU A 140 4.05 -19.96 4.20
C LEU A 140 3.19 -20.56 3.07
N GLY A 141 3.74 -20.68 1.85
CA GLY A 141 2.99 -21.13 0.68
C GLY A 141 1.68 -20.34 0.54
N PRO A 142 0.54 -21.00 0.28
CA PRO A 142 -0.75 -20.34 0.13
C PRO A 142 -1.25 -19.57 1.37
N LEU A 143 -0.72 -19.86 2.57
CA LEU A 143 -1.18 -19.21 3.81
C LEU A 143 -0.89 -17.71 3.83
N ILE A 144 0.11 -17.24 3.06
CA ILE A 144 0.44 -15.80 3.01
C ILE A 144 -0.74 -14.97 2.48
N TYR A 145 -1.56 -15.53 1.59
CA TYR A 145 -2.70 -14.84 0.99
C TYR A 145 -3.88 -14.65 1.96
N LEU A 146 -3.87 -15.32 3.12
CA LEU A 146 -4.86 -15.10 4.17
C LEU A 146 -4.80 -13.68 4.73
N VAL A 147 -3.71 -12.92 4.48
CA VAL A 147 -3.63 -11.50 4.84
C VAL A 147 -4.77 -10.71 4.19
N HIS A 148 -5.09 -11.00 2.93
CA HIS A 148 -6.17 -10.34 2.19
C HIS A 148 -7.54 -10.75 2.76
N VAL A 149 -7.70 -12.01 3.16
CA VAL A 149 -8.94 -12.53 3.76
C VAL A 149 -9.20 -11.89 5.13
N ALA A 150 -8.18 -11.83 5.99
CA ALA A 150 -8.27 -11.19 7.30
C ALA A 150 -8.50 -9.67 7.19
N TYR A 151 -7.84 -9.04 6.22
CA TYR A 151 -8.02 -7.62 5.91
C TYR A 151 -9.44 -7.31 5.44
N VAL A 152 -9.99 -8.07 4.48
CA VAL A 152 -11.37 -7.88 4.03
C VAL A 152 -12.38 -8.16 5.14
N LEU A 153 -12.14 -9.17 5.99
CA LEU A 153 -12.97 -9.40 7.17
C LEU A 153 -12.99 -8.18 8.10
N LEU A 154 -11.85 -7.53 8.32
CA LEU A 154 -11.76 -6.30 9.09
C LEU A 154 -12.58 -5.17 8.43
N LEU A 155 -12.38 -4.92 7.14
CA LEU A 155 -13.09 -3.88 6.39
C LEU A 155 -14.62 -4.06 6.48
N VAL A 156 -15.11 -5.26 6.16
CA VAL A 156 -16.55 -5.57 6.14
C VAL A 156 -17.17 -5.49 7.55
N THR A 157 -16.40 -5.77 8.60
CA THR A 157 -16.86 -5.62 9.99
C THR A 157 -17.02 -4.17 10.41
N ILE A 158 -16.19 -3.27 9.87
CA ILE A 158 -16.29 -1.82 10.11
C ILE A 158 -17.41 -1.21 9.27
N ASP A 159 -17.65 -1.75 8.07
CA ASP A 159 -18.69 -1.37 7.11
C ASP A 159 -20.12 -1.67 7.60
N GLU A 160 -20.35 -1.76 8.89
CA GLU A 160 -21.67 -1.93 9.50
C GLU A 160 -22.16 -0.59 10.07
N GLU A 161 -23.48 -0.36 9.99
CA GLU A 161 -24.12 0.81 10.63
C GLU A 161 -23.68 0.89 12.10
N LYS A 162 -23.83 -0.23 12.82
CA LYS A 162 -23.37 -0.42 14.19
C LYS A 162 -22.27 -1.48 14.26
N ILE A 163 -21.06 -1.02 14.54
CA ILE A 163 -19.88 -1.90 14.65
C ILE A 163 -20.04 -2.82 15.86
N ASN A 164 -20.04 -4.13 15.60
CA ASN A 164 -19.97 -5.13 16.66
C ASN A 164 -18.55 -5.17 17.22
N ARG A 165 -18.35 -4.62 18.42
CA ARG A 165 -17.02 -4.52 19.06
C ARG A 165 -16.29 -5.86 19.18
N LYS A 166 -17.00 -6.96 19.46
CA LYS A 166 -16.38 -8.29 19.57
C LYS A 166 -15.86 -8.78 18.23
N GLN A 167 -16.65 -8.60 17.17
CA GLN A 167 -16.23 -8.98 15.81
C GLN A 167 -15.12 -8.06 15.30
N PHE A 168 -15.17 -6.77 15.60
CA PHE A 168 -14.13 -5.81 15.25
C PHE A 168 -12.79 -6.21 15.86
N TRP A 169 -12.73 -6.43 17.18
CA TRP A 169 -11.49 -6.81 17.84
C TRP A 169 -10.98 -8.16 17.38
N LEU A 170 -11.87 -9.12 17.11
CA LEU A 170 -11.48 -10.40 16.51
C LEU A 170 -10.82 -10.20 15.14
N ALA A 171 -11.48 -9.49 14.22
CA ALA A 171 -10.95 -9.24 12.89
C ALA A 171 -9.66 -8.43 12.92
N PHE A 172 -9.57 -7.45 13.82
CA PHE A 172 -8.37 -6.67 14.08
C PHE A 172 -7.21 -7.56 14.53
N ILE A 173 -7.40 -8.40 15.55
CA ILE A 173 -6.36 -9.31 16.05
C ILE A 173 -5.89 -10.25 14.94
N LEU A 174 -6.83 -10.87 14.20
CA LEU A 174 -6.51 -11.77 13.09
C LEU A 174 -5.69 -11.08 11.99
N CYS A 175 -6.05 -9.85 11.63
CA CYS A 175 -5.31 -9.06 10.65
C CYS A 175 -3.95 -8.59 11.20
N PHE A 176 -3.90 -8.19 12.46
CA PHE A 176 -2.69 -7.74 13.15
C PHE A 176 -1.66 -8.87 13.31
N THR A 177 -2.09 -10.13 13.41
CA THR A 177 -1.18 -11.28 13.39
C THR A 177 -0.28 -11.31 12.15
N PHE A 178 -0.75 -10.83 10.99
CA PHE A 178 0.11 -10.75 9.78
C PHE A 178 1.21 -9.71 9.90
N PHE A 179 0.98 -8.62 10.63
CA PHE A 179 2.05 -7.69 10.97
C PHE A 179 3.11 -8.39 11.81
N ILE A 180 2.72 -9.17 12.82
CA ILE A 180 3.67 -9.92 13.66
C ILE A 180 4.45 -10.96 12.85
N VAL A 181 3.78 -11.74 12.00
CA VAL A 181 4.42 -12.80 11.21
C VAL A 181 5.44 -12.25 10.22
N THR A 182 5.12 -11.15 9.54
CA THR A 182 5.96 -10.59 8.47
C THR A 182 6.92 -9.50 8.94
N MET A 183 6.68 -8.96 10.13
CA MET A 183 7.29 -7.72 10.63
C MET A 183 7.23 -6.58 9.59
N SER A 184 6.16 -6.53 8.79
CA SER A 184 6.00 -5.57 7.69
C SER A 184 5.33 -4.29 8.15
N LYS A 185 6.06 -3.18 8.14
CA LYS A 185 5.52 -1.83 8.45
C LYS A 185 4.37 -1.46 7.51
N LEU A 186 4.42 -1.91 6.25
CA LEU A 186 3.37 -1.70 5.25
C LEU A 186 2.04 -2.31 5.70
N THR A 187 2.05 -3.54 6.22
CA THR A 187 0.83 -4.23 6.69
C THR A 187 0.19 -3.47 7.86
N LEU A 188 1.01 -3.01 8.82
CA LEU A 188 0.52 -2.21 9.94
C LEU A 188 -0.08 -0.88 9.46
N PHE A 189 0.60 -0.20 8.54
CA PHE A 189 0.15 1.06 7.97
C PHE A 189 -1.21 0.92 7.28
N MET A 190 -1.35 -0.12 6.45
CA MET A 190 -2.60 -0.46 5.76
C MET A 190 -3.76 -0.67 6.74
N ILE A 191 -3.55 -1.42 7.83
CA ILE A 191 -4.57 -1.66 8.85
C ILE A 191 -5.00 -0.34 9.50
N ILE A 192 -4.04 0.50 9.92
CA ILE A 192 -4.30 1.76 10.62
C ILE A 192 -5.05 2.73 9.71
N VAL A 193 -4.54 3.00 8.51
CA VAL A 193 -5.18 3.92 7.55
C VAL A 193 -6.59 3.48 7.22
N SER A 194 -6.81 2.18 7.02
CA SER A 194 -8.11 1.64 6.65
C SER A 194 -9.16 1.80 7.74
N ILE A 195 -8.78 1.51 9.00
CA ILE A 195 -9.66 1.71 10.15
C ILE A 195 -10.01 3.19 10.27
N LEU A 196 -9.01 4.06 10.23
CA LEU A 196 -9.20 5.51 10.40
C LEU A 196 -10.09 6.07 9.29
N TYR A 197 -9.85 5.71 8.03
CA TYR A 197 -10.62 6.19 6.90
C TYR A 197 -12.09 5.75 6.96
N LEU A 198 -12.35 4.46 7.21
CA LEU A 198 -13.74 4.01 7.31
C LEU A 198 -14.47 4.66 8.51
N LEU A 199 -13.82 4.77 9.67
CA LEU A 199 -14.42 5.46 10.81
C LEU A 199 -14.66 6.94 10.53
N TYR A 200 -13.79 7.60 9.76
CA TYR A 200 -13.96 8.99 9.34
C TYR A 200 -15.15 9.14 8.38
N VAL A 201 -15.24 8.31 7.33
CA VAL A 201 -16.35 8.32 6.37
C VAL A 201 -17.69 8.07 7.07
N TYR A 202 -17.70 7.17 8.05
CA TYR A 202 -18.87 6.92 8.90
C TYR A 202 -19.11 7.99 9.98
N ARG A 203 -18.33 9.08 9.99
CA ARG A 203 -18.43 10.21 10.92
C ARG A 203 -18.31 9.79 12.40
N LYS A 204 -17.61 8.68 12.67
CA LYS A 204 -17.34 8.15 14.02
C LYS A 204 -16.10 8.81 14.63
N ILE A 205 -15.21 9.37 13.81
CA ILE A 205 -14.04 10.13 14.23
C ILE A 205 -13.87 11.41 13.40
N THR A 206 -13.07 12.35 13.92
CA THR A 206 -12.61 13.53 13.15
C THR A 206 -11.28 13.22 12.44
N ILE A 207 -10.64 14.22 11.82
CA ILE A 207 -9.32 14.06 11.20
C ILE A 207 -8.18 13.95 12.23
N LYS A 208 -8.36 14.45 13.47
CA LYS A 208 -7.30 14.51 14.48
C LYS A 208 -6.61 13.16 14.77
N PRO A 209 -7.33 12.02 14.86
CA PRO A 209 -6.70 10.72 15.07
C PRO A 209 -5.72 10.31 13.98
N PHE A 210 -5.86 10.79 12.72
CA PHE A 210 -4.87 10.51 11.68
C PHE A 210 -3.50 11.08 12.04
N LEU A 211 -3.45 12.31 12.55
CA LEU A 211 -2.20 12.94 12.96
C LEU A 211 -1.56 12.19 14.13
N ILE A 212 -2.37 11.84 15.15
CA ILE A 212 -1.90 11.12 16.34
C ILE A 212 -1.39 9.72 15.95
N CYS A 213 -2.16 8.98 15.15
CA CYS A 213 -1.75 7.65 14.68
C CYS A 213 -0.53 7.72 13.76
N GLY A 214 -0.37 8.78 12.97
CA GLY A 214 0.84 9.01 12.17
C GLY A 214 2.09 9.15 13.05
N ILE A 215 2.03 9.99 14.09
CA ILE A 215 3.15 10.15 15.05
C ILE A 215 3.45 8.83 15.75
N ILE A 216 2.42 8.14 16.25
CA ILE A 216 2.56 6.83 16.88
C ILE A 216 3.21 5.82 15.92
N PHE A 217 2.78 5.79 14.66
CA PHE A 217 3.33 4.90 13.65
C PHE A 217 4.84 5.14 13.42
N PHE A 218 5.28 6.40 13.38
CA PHE A 218 6.71 6.72 13.28
C PHE A 218 7.50 6.26 14.51
N VAL A 219 6.99 6.50 15.71
CA VAL A 219 7.63 6.04 16.96
C VAL A 219 7.73 4.52 16.99
N PHE A 220 6.64 3.82 16.69
CA PHE A 220 6.66 2.36 16.58
C PHE A 220 7.60 1.89 15.47
N GLY A 221 7.64 2.57 14.33
CA GLY A 221 8.55 2.28 13.23
C GLY A 221 10.02 2.36 13.65
N LEU A 222 10.38 3.36 14.45
CA LEU A 222 11.72 3.52 15.02
C LEU A 222 12.05 2.40 16.01
N LEU A 223 11.13 2.11 16.94
CA LEU A 223 11.28 1.03 17.91
C LEU A 223 11.49 -0.32 17.20
N PHE A 224 10.63 -0.66 16.24
CA PHE A 224 10.74 -1.92 15.49
C PHE A 224 11.97 -2.01 14.59
N THR A 225 12.54 -0.88 14.18
CA THR A 225 13.80 -0.88 13.40
C THR A 225 14.97 -1.17 14.34
N ASN A 226 15.02 -0.50 15.49
CA ASN A 226 16.05 -0.73 16.49
C ASN A 226 15.97 -2.11 17.14
N LEU A 227 14.78 -2.67 17.35
CA LEU A 227 14.60 -4.05 17.83
C LEU A 227 15.11 -5.12 16.86
N ARG A 228 15.49 -4.75 15.63
CA ARG A 228 16.13 -5.65 14.66
C ARG A 228 17.65 -5.53 14.66
N VAL A 229 18.19 -4.49 15.28
CA VAL A 229 19.65 -4.34 15.42
C VAL A 229 20.06 -5.32 16.52
N THR A 230 20.75 -6.38 16.13
CA THR A 230 21.31 -7.36 17.06
C THR A 230 22.64 -6.86 17.58
N ASP A 231 22.89 -6.98 18.90
CA ASP A 231 24.13 -6.56 19.56
C ASP A 231 25.41 -7.16 18.92
N SER A 232 25.26 -8.26 18.18
CA SER A 232 26.33 -8.95 17.46
C SER A 232 26.88 -8.19 16.24
N SER A 233 26.19 -7.18 15.69
CA SER A 233 26.66 -6.44 14.52
C SER A 233 27.56 -5.24 14.85
N GLY A 234 27.60 -4.79 16.11
CA GLY A 234 28.34 -3.59 16.51
C GLY A 234 27.84 -2.30 15.87
N GLU A 235 26.69 -2.33 15.19
CA GLU A 235 26.08 -1.16 14.56
C GLU A 235 25.33 -0.31 15.58
N SER A 236 25.51 1.01 15.52
CA SER A 236 24.71 1.94 16.31
C SER A 236 23.25 1.85 15.89
N GLY A 237 22.34 1.91 16.87
CA GLY A 237 20.90 2.00 16.59
C GLY A 237 20.56 3.20 15.69
N PHE A 238 19.47 3.07 14.96
CA PHE A 238 18.94 4.12 14.09
C PHE A 238 18.25 5.20 14.93
N ASP A 239 18.53 6.46 14.65
CA ASP A 239 17.78 7.57 15.20
C ASP A 239 16.55 7.93 14.34
N PHE A 240 15.82 8.96 14.78
CA PHE A 240 14.64 9.42 14.05
C PHE A 240 14.97 10.00 12.67
N MET A 241 16.08 10.75 12.57
CA MET A 241 16.50 11.37 11.31
C MET A 241 16.99 10.31 10.33
N ASP A 242 17.65 9.25 10.79
CA ASP A 242 18.02 8.10 9.96
C ASP A 242 16.79 7.42 9.36
N LEU A 243 15.73 7.23 10.15
CA LEU A 243 14.49 6.60 9.66
C LEU A 243 13.76 7.48 8.63
N VAL A 244 13.72 8.79 8.87
CA VAL A 244 13.16 9.77 7.92
C VAL A 244 14.00 9.80 6.65
N GLY A 245 15.32 9.90 6.78
CA GLY A 245 16.26 9.85 5.66
C GLY A 245 16.09 8.59 4.83
N MET A 246 16.10 7.41 5.47
CA MET A 246 16.03 6.11 4.79
C MET A 246 14.69 5.83 4.12
N TYR A 247 13.55 6.06 4.79
CA TYR A 247 12.26 5.56 4.29
C TYR A 247 11.33 6.64 3.74
N VAL A 248 11.55 7.92 4.10
CA VAL A 248 10.67 9.02 3.67
C VAL A 248 11.32 9.83 2.56
N VAL A 249 12.61 10.15 2.71
CA VAL A 249 13.30 11.10 1.84
C VAL A 249 14.18 10.41 0.79
N SER A 250 14.83 9.29 1.11
CA SER A 250 15.69 8.55 0.17
C SER A 250 15.01 8.16 -1.15
N PRO A 251 13.70 7.83 -1.22
CA PRO A 251 13.05 7.50 -2.48
C PRO A 251 13.18 8.57 -3.57
N VAL A 252 13.24 9.85 -3.18
CA VAL A 252 13.43 10.99 -4.09
C VAL A 252 14.79 10.90 -4.79
N VAL A 253 15.83 10.53 -4.04
CA VAL A 253 17.20 10.43 -4.55
C VAL A 253 17.42 9.10 -5.25
N SER A 254 16.92 7.98 -4.71
CA SER A 254 17.05 6.66 -5.32
C SER A 254 16.41 6.62 -6.71
N PHE A 255 15.25 7.29 -6.91
CA PHE A 255 14.66 7.44 -8.24
C PHE A 255 15.58 8.10 -9.27
N CYS A 256 16.54 8.94 -8.84
CA CYS A 256 17.50 9.56 -9.75
C CYS A 256 18.59 8.59 -10.24
N TYR A 257 18.72 7.41 -9.63
CA TYR A 257 19.62 6.36 -10.09
C TYR A 257 18.99 5.48 -11.17
N GLU A 258 17.70 5.67 -11.44
CA GLU A 258 17.00 4.90 -12.46
C GLU A 258 17.39 5.38 -13.85
N THR A 259 17.59 4.41 -14.75
CA THR A 259 17.81 4.68 -16.16
C THR A 259 16.49 4.53 -16.91
N PRO A 260 16.06 5.52 -17.72
CA PRO A 260 14.81 5.40 -18.47
C PRO A 260 14.91 4.31 -19.55
N CYS A 261 13.84 3.54 -19.72
CA CYS A 261 13.76 2.48 -20.74
C CYS A 261 14.92 1.46 -20.65
N SER A 262 15.35 1.13 -19.42
CA SER A 262 16.47 0.22 -19.16
C SER A 262 16.07 -1.23 -18.96
N SER A 263 14.77 -1.52 -18.91
CA SER A 263 14.26 -2.88 -18.69
C SER A 263 14.59 -3.81 -19.85
N ASP A 264 14.96 -5.05 -19.53
CA ASP A 264 15.29 -6.06 -20.54
C ASP A 264 14.03 -6.58 -21.24
N LEU A 265 12.95 -6.80 -20.46
CA LEU A 265 11.65 -7.21 -20.96
C LEU A 265 10.65 -6.04 -20.90
N TRP A 266 9.73 -6.02 -21.87
CA TRP A 266 8.70 -5.00 -21.93
C TRP A 266 7.84 -5.03 -20.67
N GLY A 267 7.81 -3.93 -19.93
CA GLY A 267 6.96 -3.79 -18.75
C GLY A 267 7.31 -4.73 -17.60
N GLU A 268 8.56 -5.20 -17.49
CA GLU A 268 8.94 -6.20 -16.49
C GLU A 268 8.79 -5.73 -15.05
N ASN A 269 9.01 -4.44 -14.80
CA ASN A 269 8.88 -3.85 -13.48
C ASN A 269 7.42 -3.47 -13.19
N THR A 270 6.75 -2.84 -14.16
CA THR A 270 5.37 -2.34 -14.12
C THR A 270 4.36 -3.49 -14.05
N PHE A 271 4.50 -4.48 -14.93
CA PHE A 271 3.64 -5.65 -15.04
C PHE A 271 4.29 -6.89 -14.42
N ARG A 272 5.07 -6.69 -13.37
CA ARG A 272 5.73 -7.76 -12.63
C ARG A 272 4.80 -8.92 -12.26
N GLY A 273 3.59 -8.62 -11.77
CA GLY A 273 2.59 -9.64 -11.43
C GLY A 273 2.17 -10.52 -12.62
N TYR A 274 2.15 -9.97 -13.84
CA TYR A 274 1.90 -10.73 -15.06
C TYR A 274 3.05 -11.71 -15.33
N TYR A 275 4.30 -11.26 -15.23
CA TYR A 275 5.46 -12.14 -15.42
C TYR A 275 5.53 -13.26 -14.37
N SER A 276 5.25 -12.97 -13.11
CA SER A 276 5.15 -13.99 -12.06
C SER A 276 4.08 -15.05 -12.38
N LEU A 277 2.92 -14.64 -12.90
CA LEU A 277 1.85 -15.56 -13.29
C LEU A 277 2.26 -16.41 -14.51
N MET A 278 2.82 -15.77 -15.55
CA MET A 278 3.27 -16.49 -16.74
C MET A 278 4.39 -17.48 -16.45
N ASN A 279 5.29 -17.15 -15.52
CA ASN A 279 6.30 -18.08 -15.04
C ASN A 279 5.71 -19.25 -14.26
N ALA A 280 4.78 -18.99 -13.33
CA ALA A 280 4.10 -20.06 -12.59
C ALA A 280 3.31 -21.01 -13.50
N LEU A 281 2.82 -20.53 -14.64
CA LEU A 281 2.12 -21.33 -15.65
C LEU A 281 3.07 -22.02 -16.65
N GLY A 282 4.38 -21.77 -16.57
CA GLY A 282 5.39 -22.35 -17.46
C GLY A 282 5.48 -21.70 -18.85
N PHE A 283 4.88 -20.53 -19.04
CA PHE A 283 4.94 -19.80 -20.32
C PHE A 283 6.22 -18.97 -20.49
N VAL A 284 6.85 -18.54 -19.40
CA VAL A 284 8.07 -17.72 -19.43
C VAL A 284 9.06 -18.21 -18.37
N ASN A 285 10.34 -18.28 -18.70
CA ASN A 285 11.43 -18.63 -17.77
C ASN A 285 12.08 -17.36 -17.18
N PHE A 286 11.28 -16.49 -16.57
CA PHE A 286 11.72 -15.26 -15.94
C PHE A 286 11.02 -15.08 -14.60
N ILE A 287 11.80 -14.88 -13.54
CA ILE A 287 11.29 -14.62 -12.19
C ILE A 287 11.62 -13.17 -11.85
N PRO A 288 10.62 -12.27 -11.81
CA PRO A 288 10.89 -10.87 -11.54
C PRO A 288 11.28 -10.67 -10.06
N PRO A 289 12.31 -9.86 -9.77
CA PRO A 289 12.90 -9.73 -8.44
C PRO A 289 11.89 -9.21 -7.40
N LYS A 290 11.90 -9.80 -6.19
CA LYS A 290 10.93 -9.47 -5.12
C LYS A 290 10.98 -8.03 -4.64
N PHE A 291 12.16 -7.48 -4.56
CA PHE A 291 12.44 -6.13 -4.11
C PHE A 291 13.24 -5.41 -5.18
N GLN A 292 13.19 -4.08 -5.19
CA GLN A 292 14.11 -3.28 -5.99
C GLN A 292 15.55 -3.53 -5.51
N GLU A 293 16.50 -3.30 -6.41
CA GLU A 293 17.91 -3.38 -6.08
C GLU A 293 18.30 -2.29 -5.07
N TRP A 294 19.27 -2.62 -4.21
CA TRP A 294 19.77 -1.67 -3.23
C TRP A 294 20.69 -0.64 -3.90
N VAL A 295 20.41 0.63 -3.67
CA VAL A 295 21.26 1.75 -4.09
C VAL A 295 21.81 2.48 -2.87
N SER A 296 23.04 2.98 -2.99
CA SER A 296 23.68 3.77 -1.94
C SER A 296 23.47 5.25 -2.20
N VAL A 297 22.63 5.87 -1.38
CA VAL A 297 22.33 7.31 -1.43
C VAL A 297 22.63 7.96 -0.09
N PRO A 298 23.91 8.23 0.22
CA PRO A 298 24.72 7.75 1.36
C PRO A 298 24.17 6.71 2.34
N ILE A 299 22.85 6.57 2.46
CA ILE A 299 22.16 5.56 3.25
C ILE A 299 21.68 4.48 2.26
N PRO A 300 21.99 3.19 2.49
CA PRO A 300 21.51 2.12 1.62
C PRO A 300 19.99 2.04 1.67
N THR A 301 19.37 1.99 0.50
CA THR A 301 17.91 1.92 0.36
C THR A 301 17.52 1.05 -0.83
N ASN A 302 16.38 0.39 -0.73
CA ASN A 302 15.73 -0.33 -1.82
C ASN A 302 14.29 0.16 -2.05
N VAL A 303 14.00 1.36 -1.57
CA VAL A 303 12.71 2.01 -1.75
C VAL A 303 12.88 3.17 -2.73
N PHE A 304 11.94 3.27 -3.64
CA PHE A 304 11.94 4.20 -4.75
C PHE A 304 10.55 4.80 -4.86
N THR A 305 10.41 5.95 -5.52
CA THR A 305 9.06 6.48 -5.74
C THR A 305 8.23 5.55 -6.62
N MET A 306 6.90 5.69 -6.59
CA MET A 306 6.03 4.93 -7.49
C MET A 306 6.34 5.12 -8.99
N MET A 307 7.08 6.16 -9.35
CA MET A 307 7.48 6.42 -10.73
C MET A 307 8.54 5.42 -11.22
N SER A 308 9.27 4.73 -10.33
CA SER A 308 10.43 3.91 -10.70
C SER A 308 10.09 2.81 -11.71
N PRO A 309 9.11 1.91 -11.49
CA PRO A 309 8.80 0.84 -12.45
C PRO A 309 8.40 1.39 -13.83
N TYR A 310 7.61 2.45 -13.84
CA TYR A 310 7.11 3.09 -15.07
C TYR A 310 8.22 3.76 -15.85
N PHE A 311 9.15 4.38 -15.13
CA PHE A 311 10.29 5.06 -15.71
C PHE A 311 11.32 4.06 -16.25
N LYS A 312 11.63 2.99 -15.49
CA LYS A 312 12.48 1.89 -15.96
C LYS A 312 11.98 1.28 -17.25
N ASP A 313 10.68 0.94 -17.30
CA ASP A 313 10.14 0.23 -18.45
C ASP A 313 9.89 1.13 -19.66
N PHE A 314 9.44 2.38 -19.44
CA PHE A 314 8.83 3.19 -20.51
C PHE A 314 9.24 4.67 -20.49
N GLY A 315 10.17 5.04 -19.60
CA GLY A 315 10.67 6.41 -19.45
C GLY A 315 9.58 7.43 -19.13
N TYR A 316 9.81 8.68 -19.55
CA TYR A 316 8.85 9.78 -19.31
C TYR A 316 7.51 9.60 -20.01
N SER A 317 7.47 8.91 -21.17
CA SER A 317 6.22 8.57 -21.86
C SER A 317 5.37 7.61 -21.04
N GLY A 318 5.99 6.60 -20.42
CA GLY A 318 5.32 5.70 -19.49
C GLY A 318 4.66 6.43 -18.34
N LEU A 319 5.44 7.32 -17.69
CA LEU A 319 4.93 8.16 -16.61
C LEU A 319 3.70 8.98 -17.01
N ALA A 320 3.71 9.58 -18.21
CA ALA A 320 2.58 10.35 -18.70
C ALA A 320 1.34 9.46 -18.92
N VAL A 321 1.50 8.32 -19.59
CA VAL A 321 0.37 7.41 -19.90
C VAL A 321 -0.20 6.78 -18.63
N LEU A 322 0.66 6.27 -17.75
CA LEU A 322 0.25 5.54 -16.54
C LEU A 322 -0.31 6.48 -15.48
N SER A 323 0.24 7.69 -15.31
CA SER A 323 -0.37 8.69 -14.43
C SER A 323 -1.80 9.05 -14.87
N ILE A 324 -2.03 9.19 -16.18
CA ILE A 324 -3.38 9.47 -16.70
C ILE A 324 -4.30 8.27 -16.46
N ALA A 325 -3.87 7.05 -16.80
CA ALA A 325 -4.67 5.84 -16.65
C ALA A 325 -5.06 5.58 -15.20
N GLU A 326 -4.08 5.65 -14.28
CA GLU A 326 -4.34 5.51 -12.85
C GLU A 326 -5.21 6.64 -12.33
N GLY A 327 -4.94 7.89 -12.70
CA GLY A 327 -5.78 9.00 -12.27
C GLY A 327 -7.25 8.80 -12.68
N ILE A 328 -7.52 8.38 -13.93
CA ILE A 328 -8.88 8.06 -14.40
C ILE A 328 -9.51 6.99 -13.51
N PHE A 329 -8.80 5.89 -13.27
CA PHE A 329 -9.28 4.80 -12.43
C PHE A 329 -9.58 5.26 -11.00
N MET A 330 -8.64 5.94 -10.35
CA MET A 330 -8.80 6.42 -8.97
C MET A 330 -9.93 7.45 -8.84
N GLY A 331 -10.08 8.33 -9.83
CA GLY A 331 -11.17 9.32 -9.89
C GLY A 331 -12.55 8.66 -10.01
N TYR A 332 -12.65 7.61 -10.83
CA TYR A 332 -13.88 6.83 -11.00
C TYR A 332 -14.24 6.08 -9.70
N VAL A 333 -13.28 5.38 -9.09
CA VAL A 333 -13.52 4.65 -7.84
C VAL A 333 -13.94 5.59 -6.73
N TYR A 334 -13.23 6.72 -6.58
CA TYR A 334 -13.54 7.71 -5.55
C TYR A 334 -14.92 8.36 -5.73
N LYS A 335 -15.31 8.68 -6.97
CA LYS A 335 -16.66 9.19 -7.24
C LYS A 335 -17.74 8.22 -6.76
N ASN A 336 -17.58 6.94 -7.06
CA ASN A 336 -18.54 5.92 -6.65
C ASN A 336 -18.53 5.69 -5.13
N SER A 337 -17.35 5.71 -4.48
CA SER A 337 -17.26 5.56 -3.02
C SER A 337 -18.00 6.66 -2.27
N GLU A 338 -17.85 7.90 -2.74
CA GLU A 338 -18.46 9.10 -2.14
C GLU A 338 -19.98 9.16 -2.37
N THR A 339 -20.45 8.63 -3.49
CA THR A 339 -21.87 8.72 -3.88
C THR A 339 -22.71 7.51 -3.42
N GLY A 340 -22.17 6.66 -2.54
CA GLY A 340 -22.94 5.65 -1.82
C GLY A 340 -22.63 4.20 -2.16
N ASN A 341 -21.75 3.92 -3.13
CA ASN A 341 -21.35 2.55 -3.43
C ASN A 341 -20.39 2.02 -2.35
N ASN A 342 -20.90 1.17 -1.46
CA ASN A 342 -20.13 0.58 -0.36
C ASN A 342 -18.97 -0.31 -0.84
N ILE A 343 -19.13 -1.05 -1.94
CA ILE A 343 -18.04 -1.85 -2.51
C ILE A 343 -16.89 -0.93 -2.95
N MET A 344 -17.21 0.14 -3.68
CA MET A 344 -16.20 1.11 -4.11
C MET A 344 -15.58 1.85 -2.93
N ARG A 345 -16.33 2.08 -1.84
CA ARG A 345 -15.77 2.62 -0.58
C ARG A 345 -14.75 1.69 0.05
N LEU A 346 -15.02 0.38 0.10
CA LEU A 346 -14.07 -0.59 0.64
C LEU A 346 -12.82 -0.71 -0.25
N ILE A 347 -12.99 -0.68 -1.57
CA ILE A 347 -11.87 -0.66 -2.53
C ILE A 347 -11.05 0.62 -2.37
N TYR A 348 -11.72 1.78 -2.27
CA TYR A 348 -11.05 3.07 -2.10
C TYR A 348 -10.25 3.14 -0.79
N THR A 349 -10.77 2.54 0.28
CA THR A 349 -10.04 2.42 1.56
C THR A 349 -8.66 1.80 1.39
N TYR A 350 -8.55 0.75 0.58
CA TYR A 350 -7.26 0.14 0.26
C TYR A 350 -6.41 1.04 -0.64
N ILE A 351 -7.01 1.59 -1.71
CA ILE A 351 -6.33 2.53 -2.63
C ILE A 351 -5.74 3.73 -1.89
N LEU A 352 -6.43 4.27 -0.88
CA LEU A 352 -5.94 5.40 -0.09
C LEU A 352 -4.59 5.09 0.55
N THR A 353 -4.38 3.85 1.01
CA THR A 353 -3.08 3.42 1.54
C THR A 353 -1.99 3.49 0.46
N LEU A 354 -2.31 3.06 -0.76
CA LEU A 354 -1.39 3.11 -1.91
C LEU A 354 -1.04 4.56 -2.28
N LEU A 355 -2.05 5.44 -2.32
CA LEU A 355 -1.86 6.86 -2.60
C LEU A 355 -1.02 7.55 -1.53
N ILE A 356 -1.21 7.21 -0.26
CA ILE A 356 -0.38 7.79 0.81
C ILE A 356 1.07 7.33 0.69
N LEU A 357 1.30 6.08 0.31
CA LEU A 357 2.64 5.49 0.19
C LEU A 357 3.27 5.62 -1.20
N GLN A 358 2.71 6.44 -2.10
CA GLN A 358 3.24 6.62 -3.45
C GLN A 358 4.67 7.19 -3.50
N PHE A 359 5.12 7.82 -2.42
CA PHE A 359 6.50 8.28 -2.30
C PHE A 359 7.48 7.14 -2.02
N PHE A 360 7.00 5.98 -1.57
CA PHE A 360 7.81 4.89 -1.03
C PHE A 360 8.00 3.72 -2.00
N ASP A 361 6.97 3.40 -2.79
CA ASP A 361 7.00 2.34 -3.81
C ASP A 361 5.76 2.42 -4.72
N GLU A 362 5.77 1.72 -5.86
CA GLU A 362 4.61 1.56 -6.73
C GLU A 362 3.76 0.37 -6.28
N LEU A 363 2.81 0.62 -5.39
CA LEU A 363 2.07 -0.46 -4.72
C LEU A 363 0.79 -0.90 -5.46
N PHE A 364 0.39 -0.22 -6.54
CA PHE A 364 -0.83 -0.53 -7.26
C PHE A 364 -0.60 -1.53 -8.40
N LEU A 365 0.21 -1.21 -9.41
CA LEU A 365 0.45 -2.11 -10.55
C LEU A 365 1.42 -3.25 -10.20
N VAL A 366 2.49 -2.98 -9.44
CA VAL A 366 3.36 -4.05 -8.92
C VAL A 366 2.56 -4.94 -7.96
N GLY A 367 1.67 -4.32 -7.16
CA GLY A 367 0.76 -4.99 -6.23
C GLY A 367 -0.56 -5.49 -6.83
N LEU A 368 -0.69 -5.55 -8.16
CA LEU A 368 -1.99 -5.79 -8.83
C LEU A 368 -2.66 -7.10 -8.40
N SER A 369 -1.88 -8.15 -8.15
CA SER A 369 -2.40 -9.42 -7.63
C SER A 369 -3.09 -9.24 -6.27
N ASN A 370 -2.49 -8.47 -5.36
CA ASN A 370 -3.06 -8.18 -4.04
C ASN A 370 -4.35 -7.36 -4.19
N PHE A 371 -4.32 -6.35 -5.08
CA PHE A 371 -5.49 -5.53 -5.39
C PHE A 371 -6.66 -6.39 -5.91
N ILE A 372 -6.42 -7.25 -6.91
CA ILE A 372 -7.44 -8.14 -7.48
C ILE A 372 -8.01 -9.08 -6.42
N GLN A 373 -7.16 -9.69 -5.59
CA GLN A 373 -7.61 -10.59 -4.52
C GLN A 373 -8.52 -9.87 -3.52
N ILE A 374 -8.16 -8.66 -3.10
CA ILE A 374 -8.98 -7.84 -2.19
C ILE A 374 -10.32 -7.49 -2.85
N VAL A 375 -10.32 -7.05 -4.12
CA VAL A 375 -11.55 -6.73 -4.86
C VAL A 375 -12.46 -7.96 -4.95
N ILE A 376 -11.93 -9.13 -5.34
CA ILE A 376 -12.70 -10.37 -5.42
C ILE A 376 -13.29 -10.72 -4.06
N LEU A 377 -12.49 -10.70 -2.99
CA LEU A 377 -12.97 -11.02 -1.64
C LEU A 377 -14.07 -10.05 -1.16
N ILE A 378 -13.95 -8.75 -1.46
CA ILE A 378 -15.01 -7.77 -1.18
C ILE A 378 -16.27 -8.12 -1.94
N LEU A 379 -16.17 -8.41 -3.25
CA LEU A 379 -17.31 -8.81 -4.07
C LEU A 379 -17.98 -10.07 -3.51
N LEU A 380 -17.22 -11.11 -3.16
CA LEU A 380 -17.72 -12.34 -2.55
C LEU A 380 -18.51 -12.09 -1.26
N CYS A 381 -18.08 -11.10 -0.46
CA CYS A 381 -18.78 -10.70 0.76
C CYS A 381 -20.07 -9.92 0.51
N HIS A 382 -20.37 -9.54 -0.74
CA HIS A 382 -21.54 -8.74 -1.13
C HIS A 382 -22.39 -9.39 -2.25
N THR A 383 -21.97 -10.52 -2.81
CA THR A 383 -22.75 -11.29 -3.78
C THR A 383 -23.36 -12.53 -3.14
N LYS A 384 -24.67 -12.73 -3.32
CA LYS A 384 -25.32 -14.01 -2.99
C LYS A 384 -25.14 -14.98 -4.15
N PHE A 385 -24.50 -16.12 -3.91
CA PHE A 385 -24.47 -17.22 -4.88
C PHE A 385 -25.79 -17.96 -4.80
N VAL A 386 -26.64 -17.80 -5.81
CA VAL A 386 -27.81 -18.66 -6.02
C VAL A 386 -27.35 -19.77 -6.95
N PHE A 387 -27.03 -20.94 -6.38
CA PHE A 387 -26.89 -22.14 -7.19
C PHE A 387 -28.30 -22.57 -7.61
N ASN A 388 -28.65 -22.34 -8.88
CA ASN A 388 -29.88 -22.90 -9.42
C ASN A 388 -29.70 -24.43 -9.48
N GLU A 389 -30.40 -25.16 -8.61
CA GLU A 389 -30.63 -26.60 -8.73
C GLU A 389 -31.58 -26.91 -9.90
N LYS A 390 -31.30 -26.36 -11.08
CA LYS A 390 -31.96 -26.79 -12.31
C LYS A 390 -30.94 -27.56 -13.12
N ASN A 391 -31.20 -28.87 -13.23
CA ASN A 391 -30.55 -29.87 -14.10
C ASN A 391 -29.65 -30.90 -13.39
N ILE A 392 -30.12 -31.48 -12.28
CA ILE A 392 -29.78 -32.87 -11.94
C ILE A 392 -31.09 -33.59 -11.61
N ASN A 393 -31.77 -34.07 -12.65
CA ASN A 393 -32.79 -35.11 -12.59
C ASN A 393 -32.72 -35.91 -13.89
#